data_AF-A0A2D3W2P5-F1
#
_entry.id   AF-A0A2D3W2P5-F1
#
_cell.length_a   1.000
_cell.length_b   1.000
_cell.length_c   1.000
_cell.angle_alpha   90.00
_cell.angle_beta   90.00
_cell.angle_gamma   90.00
#
_symmetry.space_group_name_H-M   'P 1'
#
loop_
_entity.id
_entity.type
_entity.pdbx_description
1 polymer ?
#
loop_
_entity_poly.entity_id
_entity_poly.type
_entity_poly.pdbx_seq_one_letter_code
_entity_poly.pdbx_strand_id
1 'polypeptide(L)'
;MVLEQFLFETRYLSIEHLYFGEKRLSVLESALIPHAKFSSYDLDLLSYRDRNDILFIELGESSKEKLKRLLGIFTQYKPVVAYLFAQDVENRLLLKFALHFGVTDVLPLNNEATLLASIFTKNPNKLDDKLYMYQKIELEKKIERFFPFLVFQNAQLTYANAQAKRIYETNDLLEIEAKVHEDVELSEVLLSHEDVQGNIVIETASNKEAEYTCIVKAFDQSDEKIITLIPVDQLQDVKPAQTVLNRFDFIDRLKDRLAQQSVTKMPVSLVFINISNLDKLSRTFKSTTLYDAFKNLMLKLFQLKEENQELIQWSPNLYILMGEDRTFEHTCEQTKHLQQELIYATASEKITPIILSSAFHVESDDLNVVIDYIEKINTQTLLPQDIEKIKYFELEYLENVIEEQEQIRYLMHNCVNNKIPIKLLNIYKGLCINTHAYILKITEDSYQMSCENLQGYAMQIEKETVLQAPNFPKDIKAEVSLVDIKRSFVVIRNLKFMPSSANNRQHTRVQTSIRTPVLIKYAHRSSAQGDIIDISVNSIAMKVSKSFREEEMLNQKVRLNFSLPNEEGDNGYVIMEIEAKVTYILQKDEFTKIVVMLDKLPKPYDDYLLRYMYNRQKELIFEIKKATKAYN
;
A
#
# COMPACT_ATOMS: atom_id res chain seq x y z
N MET A 1 38.92 -1.56 -11.70
CA MET A 1 38.48 -1.53 -10.28
C MET A 1 39.20 -2.59 -9.46
N VAL A 2 39.54 -2.28 -8.21
CA VAL A 2 39.94 -3.28 -7.20
C VAL A 2 38.67 -3.97 -6.68
N LEU A 3 38.73 -5.27 -6.37
CA LEU A 3 37.59 -6.09 -5.92
C LEU A 3 36.71 -5.42 -4.84
N GLU A 4 37.33 -4.71 -3.90
CA GLU A 4 36.65 -3.98 -2.83
C GLU A 4 35.73 -2.87 -3.35
N GLN A 5 36.15 -2.16 -4.39
CA GLN A 5 35.38 -1.09 -5.01
C GLN A 5 34.14 -1.64 -5.71
N PHE A 6 34.26 -2.76 -6.42
CA PHE A 6 33.12 -3.45 -7.04
C PHE A 6 32.10 -3.92 -6.00
N LEU A 7 32.56 -4.56 -4.92
CA LEU A 7 31.69 -5.04 -3.85
C LEU A 7 31.00 -3.86 -3.13
N PHE A 8 31.71 -2.75 -2.94
CA PHE A 8 31.12 -1.53 -2.40
C PHE A 8 30.06 -0.93 -3.33
N GLU A 9 30.33 -0.83 -4.64
CA GLU A 9 29.42 -0.27 -5.64
C GLU A 9 28.19 -1.15 -5.88
N THR A 10 28.33 -2.47 -5.72
CA THR A 10 27.25 -3.45 -5.93
C THR A 10 26.59 -3.93 -4.64
N ARG A 11 26.86 -3.29 -3.49
CA ARG A 11 26.36 -3.71 -2.16
C ARG A 11 24.83 -3.81 -2.02
N TYR A 12 24.08 -3.16 -2.90
CA TYR A 12 22.61 -3.18 -2.90
C TYR A 12 21.99 -4.24 -3.83
N LEU A 13 22.79 -4.79 -4.75
CA LEU A 13 22.37 -5.77 -5.75
C LEU A 13 22.54 -7.19 -5.21
N SER A 14 21.66 -8.12 -5.62
CA SER A 14 21.87 -9.53 -5.29
C SER A 14 22.83 -10.20 -6.26
N ILE A 15 23.76 -10.98 -5.70
CA ILE A 15 24.79 -11.68 -6.48
C ILE A 15 24.58 -13.17 -6.28
N GLU A 16 24.50 -13.91 -7.38
CA GLU A 16 24.37 -15.34 -7.31
C GLU A 16 25.40 -16.07 -8.13
N HIS A 17 25.81 -17.19 -7.58
CA HIS A 17 26.78 -18.08 -8.17
C HIS A 17 26.13 -19.43 -8.48
N LEU A 18 25.98 -19.71 -9.77
CA LEU A 18 25.35 -20.91 -10.29
C LEU A 18 26.41 -21.86 -10.84
N TYR A 19 26.36 -23.13 -10.48
CA TYR A 19 27.29 -24.15 -10.97
C TYR A 19 26.58 -25.47 -11.27
N PHE A 20 27.25 -26.40 -11.96
CA PHE A 20 26.73 -27.73 -12.28
C PHE A 20 27.61 -28.81 -11.62
N GLY A 21 27.07 -29.47 -10.59
CA GLY A 21 27.74 -30.54 -9.87
C GLY A 21 28.75 -30.03 -8.85
N GLU A 22 30.04 -29.94 -9.23
CA GLU A 22 31.08 -29.45 -8.33
C GLU A 22 31.44 -27.99 -8.61
N LYS A 23 31.50 -27.20 -7.53
CA LYS A 23 31.98 -25.82 -7.55
C LYS A 23 33.49 -25.78 -7.80
N ARG A 24 33.91 -25.12 -8.88
CA ARG A 24 35.31 -25.08 -9.35
C ARG A 24 35.97 -23.71 -9.23
N LEU A 25 35.22 -22.61 -9.09
CA LEU A 25 35.76 -21.26 -8.83
C LEU A 25 35.85 -20.99 -7.33
N SER A 26 36.91 -21.46 -6.69
CA SER A 26 37.24 -21.07 -5.32
C SER A 26 37.69 -19.60 -5.23
N VAL A 27 38.12 -18.99 -6.33
CA VAL A 27 38.56 -17.58 -6.35
C VAL A 27 37.42 -16.60 -6.03
N LEU A 28 36.17 -16.98 -6.34
CA LEU A 28 34.98 -16.22 -5.93
C LEU A 28 34.77 -16.28 -4.42
N GLU A 29 35.36 -17.26 -3.72
CA GLU A 29 35.20 -17.44 -2.28
C GLU A 29 35.83 -16.34 -1.43
N SER A 30 36.98 -15.83 -1.87
CA SER A 30 37.63 -14.68 -1.23
C SER A 30 36.83 -13.37 -1.36
N ALA A 31 35.92 -13.28 -2.33
CA ALA A 31 34.99 -12.15 -2.48
C ALA A 31 33.71 -12.29 -1.62
N LEU A 32 33.47 -13.46 -1.00
CA LEU A 32 32.23 -13.81 -0.29
C LEU A 32 32.07 -13.15 1.08
N ILE A 33 33.17 -12.82 1.75
CA ILE A 33 33.15 -12.48 3.18
C ILE A 33 32.41 -11.14 3.49
N PRO A 34 32.39 -10.12 2.60
CA PRO A 34 31.72 -8.85 2.92
C PRO A 34 30.29 -8.65 2.35
N HIS A 35 29.81 -9.46 1.40
CA HIS A 35 28.56 -9.15 0.66
C HIS A 35 27.35 -9.90 1.20
N ALA A 36 26.46 -9.19 1.90
CA ALA A 36 25.33 -9.75 2.65
C ALA A 36 24.26 -10.46 1.79
N LYS A 37 24.28 -10.29 0.46
CA LYS A 37 23.27 -10.85 -0.48
C LYS A 37 23.90 -11.75 -1.55
N PHE A 38 24.89 -12.54 -1.16
CA PHE A 38 25.50 -13.53 -2.03
C PHE A 38 24.97 -14.94 -1.74
N SER A 39 24.48 -15.64 -2.76
CA SER A 39 24.04 -17.04 -2.66
C SER A 39 24.68 -17.92 -3.74
N SER A 40 24.85 -19.22 -3.47
CA SER A 40 25.43 -20.19 -4.41
C SER A 40 24.50 -21.39 -4.58
N TYR A 41 24.28 -21.81 -5.83
CA TYR A 41 23.35 -22.89 -6.15
C TYR A 41 23.91 -23.89 -7.16
N ASP A 42 23.71 -25.18 -6.87
CA ASP A 42 23.93 -26.26 -7.83
C ASP A 42 22.68 -26.46 -8.70
N LEU A 43 22.81 -26.17 -9.99
CA LEU A 43 21.77 -26.29 -11.00
C LEU A 43 21.46 -27.76 -11.38
N ASP A 44 22.23 -28.73 -10.91
CA ASP A 44 21.92 -30.16 -11.06
C ASP A 44 21.00 -30.70 -9.97
N LEU A 45 21.01 -30.11 -8.77
CA LEU A 45 20.25 -30.58 -7.61
C LEU A 45 18.95 -29.80 -7.37
N LEU A 46 18.82 -28.56 -7.85
CA LEU A 46 17.70 -27.67 -7.55
C LEU A 46 17.12 -26.98 -8.79
N SER A 47 15.78 -26.79 -8.80
CA SER A 47 15.15 -25.87 -9.76
C SER A 47 15.41 -24.43 -9.31
N TYR A 48 16.23 -23.70 -10.06
CA TYR A 48 16.50 -22.29 -9.83
C TYR A 48 15.20 -21.46 -9.88
N ARG A 49 14.89 -20.68 -8.84
CA ARG A 49 13.65 -19.89 -8.73
C ARG A 49 13.84 -18.41 -8.43
N ASP A 50 15.07 -17.96 -8.16
CA ASP A 50 15.32 -16.62 -7.63
C ASP A 50 15.60 -15.60 -8.76
N ARG A 51 15.19 -14.35 -8.55
CA ARG A 51 15.41 -13.25 -9.51
C ARG A 51 16.57 -12.41 -8.99
N ASN A 52 17.67 -12.35 -9.75
CA ASN A 52 18.89 -11.72 -9.27
C ASN A 52 19.54 -10.80 -10.29
N ASP A 53 20.26 -9.82 -9.74
CA ASP A 53 20.84 -8.72 -10.50
C ASP A 53 22.15 -9.14 -11.18
N ILE A 54 22.98 -9.93 -10.48
CA ILE A 54 24.28 -10.38 -10.98
C ILE A 54 24.37 -11.91 -10.93
N LEU A 55 24.69 -12.54 -12.06
CA LEU A 55 24.91 -13.99 -12.16
C LEU A 55 26.36 -14.31 -12.52
N PHE A 56 27.02 -15.10 -11.68
CA PHE A 56 28.25 -15.83 -11.99
C PHE A 56 27.87 -17.28 -12.31
N ILE A 57 28.20 -17.79 -13.49
CA ILE A 57 27.73 -19.11 -13.92
C ILE A 57 28.92 -19.98 -14.33
N GLU A 58 29.21 -21.00 -13.54
CA GLU A 58 30.16 -22.06 -13.85
C GLU A 58 29.53 -23.11 -14.77
N LEU A 59 29.96 -23.14 -16.04
CA LEU A 59 29.51 -24.13 -17.01
C LEU A 59 30.44 -25.35 -17.08
N GLY A 60 31.75 -25.17 -16.88
CA GLY A 60 32.73 -26.23 -17.13
C GLY A 60 32.78 -26.59 -18.62
N GLU A 61 32.59 -27.88 -18.95
CA GLU A 61 32.41 -28.31 -20.33
C GLU A 61 31.00 -27.93 -20.82
N SER A 62 30.95 -27.24 -21.97
CA SER A 62 29.72 -26.72 -22.57
C SER A 62 28.92 -27.84 -23.25
N SER A 63 27.74 -28.16 -22.71
CA SER A 63 26.80 -29.11 -23.32
C SER A 63 25.47 -28.44 -23.70
N LYS A 64 24.78 -28.99 -24.71
CA LYS A 64 23.45 -28.50 -25.12
C LYS A 64 22.43 -28.55 -23.99
N GLU A 65 22.55 -29.51 -23.09
CA GLU A 65 21.65 -29.69 -21.96
C GLU A 65 21.82 -28.58 -20.91
N LYS A 66 23.07 -28.23 -20.56
CA LYS A 66 23.38 -27.12 -19.66
C LYS A 66 22.89 -25.78 -20.23
N LEU A 67 23.15 -25.52 -21.52
CA LEU A 67 22.68 -24.30 -22.19
C LEU A 67 21.14 -24.23 -22.26
N LYS A 68 20.44 -25.37 -22.43
CA LYS A 68 18.96 -25.41 -22.40
C LYS A 68 18.40 -25.09 -21.02
N ARG A 69 19.09 -25.47 -19.93
CA ARG A 69 18.70 -25.06 -18.58
C ARG A 69 18.91 -23.56 -18.37
N LEU A 70 20.06 -23.02 -18.78
CA LEU A 70 20.32 -21.57 -18.72
C LEU A 70 19.32 -20.77 -19.56
N LEU A 71 18.86 -21.30 -20.69
CA LEU A 71 17.82 -20.67 -21.52
C LEU A 71 16.56 -20.34 -20.68
N GLY A 72 16.11 -21.26 -19.83
CA GLY A 72 14.96 -21.04 -18.94
C GLY A 72 15.21 -19.90 -17.96
N ILE A 73 16.42 -19.84 -17.39
CA ILE A 73 16.81 -18.80 -16.43
C ILE A 73 16.86 -17.42 -17.10
N PHE A 74 17.55 -17.30 -18.24
CA PHE A 74 17.72 -16.02 -18.92
C PHE A 74 16.43 -15.50 -19.58
N THR A 75 15.55 -16.40 -20.05
CA THR A 75 14.25 -15.99 -20.59
C THR A 75 13.28 -15.50 -19.52
N GLN A 76 13.34 -16.08 -18.32
CA GLN A 76 12.45 -15.74 -17.22
C GLN A 76 12.92 -14.55 -16.39
N TYR A 77 14.23 -14.44 -16.11
CA TYR A 77 14.74 -13.52 -15.07
C TYR A 77 15.52 -12.31 -15.60
N LYS A 78 16.13 -12.40 -16.80
CA LYS A 78 16.92 -11.33 -17.45
C LYS A 78 17.88 -10.60 -16.49
N PRO A 79 19.01 -11.22 -16.11
CA PRO A 79 19.96 -10.63 -15.16
C PRO A 79 20.54 -9.30 -15.68
N VAL A 80 20.89 -8.39 -14.78
CA VAL A 80 21.50 -7.09 -15.11
C VAL A 80 22.93 -7.28 -15.62
N VAL A 81 23.65 -8.22 -15.00
CA VAL A 81 25.02 -8.63 -15.34
C VAL A 81 25.11 -10.15 -15.29
N ALA A 82 25.75 -10.75 -16.29
CA ALA A 82 25.99 -12.19 -16.28
C ALA A 82 27.39 -12.52 -16.82
N TYR A 83 28.14 -13.33 -16.08
CA TYR A 83 29.43 -13.87 -16.50
C TYR A 83 29.34 -15.39 -16.61
N LEU A 84 29.85 -15.93 -17.71
CA LEU A 84 29.94 -17.37 -17.94
C LEU A 84 31.38 -17.83 -17.79
N PHE A 85 31.62 -18.87 -17.00
CA PHE A 85 32.93 -19.48 -16.82
C PHE A 85 32.96 -20.87 -17.44
N ALA A 86 33.77 -21.06 -18.48
CA ALA A 86 33.81 -22.30 -19.25
C ALA A 86 35.25 -22.80 -19.47
N GLN A 87 35.41 -24.11 -19.68
CA GLN A 87 36.70 -24.70 -20.04
C GLN A 87 37.13 -24.31 -21.46
N ASP A 88 36.18 -24.24 -22.38
CA ASP A 88 36.37 -23.80 -23.76
C ASP A 88 35.57 -22.52 -23.99
N VAL A 89 36.26 -21.38 -23.89
CA VAL A 89 35.67 -20.05 -24.10
C VAL A 89 35.38 -19.76 -25.58
N GLU A 90 36.02 -20.48 -26.50
CA GLU A 90 35.82 -20.32 -27.95
C GLU A 90 34.67 -21.19 -28.48
N ASN A 91 33.99 -21.92 -27.60
CA ASN A 91 32.89 -22.79 -27.97
C ASN A 91 31.79 -22.00 -28.72
N ARG A 92 31.58 -22.33 -29.99
CA ARG A 92 30.65 -21.61 -30.88
C ARG A 92 29.20 -21.57 -30.38
N LEU A 93 28.75 -22.61 -29.65
CA LEU A 93 27.39 -22.64 -29.11
C LEU A 93 27.26 -21.75 -27.88
N LEU A 94 28.29 -21.74 -27.03
CA LEU A 94 28.39 -20.86 -25.87
C LEU A 94 28.42 -19.38 -26.28
N LEU A 95 29.27 -19.03 -27.25
CA LEU A 95 29.38 -17.66 -27.75
C LEU A 95 28.09 -17.16 -28.40
N LYS A 96 27.39 -18.03 -29.15
CA LYS A 96 26.05 -17.72 -29.69
C LYS A 96 25.02 -17.48 -28.60
N PHE A 97 25.05 -18.29 -27.53
CA PHE A 97 24.19 -18.11 -26.36
C PHE A 97 24.49 -16.78 -25.66
N ALA A 98 25.77 -16.50 -25.40
CA ALA A 98 26.23 -15.28 -24.75
C ALA A 98 25.80 -14.02 -25.53
N LEU A 99 25.97 -14.02 -26.85
CA LEU A 99 25.54 -12.92 -27.71
C LEU A 99 24.02 -12.73 -27.71
N HIS A 100 23.26 -13.81 -27.80
CA HIS A 100 21.79 -13.75 -27.85
C HIS A 100 21.17 -13.19 -26.57
N PHE A 101 21.76 -13.49 -25.40
CA PHE A 101 21.26 -13.05 -24.10
C PHE A 101 22.00 -11.83 -23.52
N GLY A 102 22.96 -11.26 -24.25
CA GLY A 102 23.70 -10.09 -23.80
C GLY A 102 24.56 -10.35 -22.57
N VAL A 103 25.12 -11.56 -22.44
CA VAL A 103 26.08 -11.94 -21.40
C VAL A 103 27.27 -10.98 -21.43
N THR A 104 27.73 -10.56 -20.24
CA THR A 104 28.76 -9.55 -20.06
C THR A 104 30.11 -10.03 -20.56
N ASP A 105 30.51 -11.25 -20.19
CA ASP A 105 31.72 -11.87 -20.71
C ASP A 105 31.69 -13.41 -20.57
N VAL A 106 32.52 -14.09 -21.36
CA VAL A 106 32.77 -15.53 -21.29
C VAL A 106 34.24 -15.74 -20.94
N LEU A 107 34.49 -16.27 -19.75
CA LEU A 107 35.80 -16.32 -19.12
C LEU A 107 36.28 -17.76 -18.93
N PRO A 108 37.61 -17.99 -18.89
CA PRO A 108 38.13 -19.32 -18.63
C PRO A 108 37.83 -19.73 -17.19
N LEU A 109 37.44 -20.99 -17.00
CA LEU A 109 37.22 -21.58 -15.69
C LEU A 109 38.56 -21.95 -15.03
N ASN A 110 39.24 -20.97 -14.43
CA ASN A 110 40.46 -21.16 -13.64
C ASN A 110 40.43 -20.31 -12.36
N ASN A 111 41.32 -20.57 -11.40
CA ASN A 111 41.34 -19.89 -10.09
C ASN A 111 42.44 -18.83 -9.96
N GLU A 112 42.89 -18.27 -11.08
CA GLU A 112 43.94 -17.25 -11.04
C GLU A 112 43.39 -15.93 -10.50
N ALA A 113 44.15 -15.25 -9.63
CA ALA A 113 43.74 -13.95 -9.08
C ALA A 113 43.57 -12.86 -10.17
N THR A 114 44.27 -13.02 -11.29
CA THR A 114 44.15 -12.21 -12.51
C THR A 114 42.78 -12.36 -13.18
N LEU A 115 42.08 -13.48 -13.00
CA LEU A 115 40.73 -13.71 -13.52
C LEU A 115 39.75 -12.74 -12.88
N LEU A 116 39.75 -12.62 -11.55
CA LEU A 116 38.95 -11.63 -10.83
C LEU A 116 39.29 -10.22 -11.31
N ALA A 117 40.58 -9.88 -11.35
CA ALA A 117 41.01 -8.58 -11.85
C ALA A 117 40.46 -8.33 -13.27
N SER A 118 40.45 -9.33 -14.15
CA SER A 118 39.93 -9.19 -15.52
C SER A 118 38.42 -8.96 -15.60
N ILE A 119 37.62 -9.59 -14.74
CA ILE A 119 36.17 -9.31 -14.59
C ILE A 119 35.97 -7.82 -14.26
N PHE A 120 36.82 -7.27 -13.39
CA PHE A 120 36.70 -5.92 -12.83
C PHE A 120 37.56 -4.85 -13.53
N THR A 121 38.27 -5.20 -14.60
CA THR A 121 39.14 -4.26 -15.36
C THR A 121 38.87 -4.26 -16.86
N LYS A 122 38.31 -5.33 -17.45
CA LYS A 122 38.05 -5.41 -18.90
C LYS A 122 36.68 -4.93 -19.34
N ASN A 123 35.72 -4.82 -18.42
CA ASN A 123 34.37 -4.35 -18.74
C ASN A 123 33.94 -3.08 -17.95
N PRO A 124 34.78 -2.02 -17.88
CA PRO A 124 34.32 -0.74 -17.37
C PRO A 124 33.14 -0.24 -18.20
N ASN A 125 33.18 -0.29 -19.54
CA ASN A 125 32.18 0.43 -20.34
C ASN A 125 30.71 0.00 -20.14
N LYS A 126 30.34 -1.29 -19.98
CA LYS A 126 28.91 -1.66 -19.81
C LYS A 126 28.40 -1.58 -18.37
N LEU A 127 29.27 -1.87 -17.40
CA LEU A 127 28.94 -1.79 -15.98
C LEU A 127 29.03 -0.34 -15.52
N ASP A 128 30.07 0.38 -15.93
CA ASP A 128 30.26 1.81 -15.71
C ASP A 128 29.27 2.63 -16.52
N ASP A 129 28.91 2.37 -17.78
CA ASP A 129 27.84 3.18 -18.44
C ASP A 129 26.49 3.05 -17.71
N LYS A 130 26.22 1.89 -17.09
CA LYS A 130 24.98 1.66 -16.32
C LYS A 130 25.07 2.11 -14.87
N LEU A 131 26.22 1.97 -14.21
CA LEU A 131 26.51 2.49 -12.86
C LEU A 131 26.69 4.01 -12.90
N TYR A 132 27.37 4.55 -13.91
CA TYR A 132 27.42 5.97 -14.28
C TYR A 132 26.03 6.46 -14.67
N MET A 133 25.23 5.77 -15.50
CA MET A 133 23.81 6.17 -15.67
C MET A 133 23.03 6.11 -14.36
N TYR A 134 23.27 5.14 -13.47
CA TYR A 134 22.56 5.03 -12.20
C TYR A 134 23.01 6.10 -11.21
N GLN A 135 24.31 6.36 -11.08
CA GLN A 135 24.94 7.41 -10.26
C GLN A 135 24.68 8.79 -10.85
N LYS A 136 24.62 8.95 -12.17
CA LYS A 136 24.24 10.17 -12.89
C LYS A 136 22.75 10.40 -12.80
N ILE A 137 21.88 9.39 -12.90
CA ILE A 137 20.45 9.53 -12.60
C ILE A 137 20.24 9.82 -11.11
N GLU A 138 21.06 9.28 -10.21
CA GLU A 138 20.99 9.54 -8.77
C GLU A 138 21.55 10.93 -8.41
N LEU A 139 22.64 11.38 -9.05
CA LEU A 139 23.20 12.73 -8.95
C LEU A 139 22.29 13.75 -9.63
N GLU A 140 21.82 13.52 -10.86
CA GLU A 140 20.85 14.37 -11.57
C GLU A 140 19.54 14.46 -10.76
N LYS A 141 19.01 13.36 -10.21
CA LYS A 141 17.84 13.39 -9.30
C LYS A 141 18.10 14.12 -7.98
N LYS A 142 19.36 14.17 -7.50
CA LYS A 142 19.77 14.88 -6.28
C LYS A 142 20.19 16.33 -6.54
N ILE A 143 20.67 16.70 -7.73
CA ILE A 143 21.30 17.99 -8.04
C ILE A 143 20.39 18.88 -8.91
N GLU A 144 19.61 18.35 -9.86
CA GLU A 144 18.62 19.16 -10.61
C GLU A 144 17.60 19.85 -9.70
N ARG A 145 17.39 19.31 -8.49
CA ARG A 145 16.37 19.79 -7.56
C ARG A 145 16.77 20.99 -6.70
N PHE A 146 18.05 21.29 -6.53
CA PHE A 146 18.47 22.20 -5.46
C PHE A 146 19.40 23.34 -5.88
N PHE A 147 20.28 23.15 -6.86
CA PHE A 147 21.30 24.16 -7.19
C PHE A 147 21.50 24.37 -8.70
N PRO A 148 21.79 25.59 -9.16
CA PRO A 148 22.37 25.84 -10.47
C PRO A 148 23.60 24.96 -10.70
N PHE A 149 23.65 24.31 -11.86
CA PHE A 149 24.65 23.32 -12.20
C PHE A 149 25.05 23.38 -13.68
N LEU A 150 26.36 23.31 -13.92
CA LEU A 150 27.00 23.38 -15.23
C LEU A 150 27.94 22.18 -15.42
N VAL A 151 27.99 21.64 -16.62
CA VAL A 151 28.93 20.57 -17.00
C VAL A 151 29.83 21.05 -18.11
N PHE A 152 31.12 21.00 -17.85
CA PHE A 152 32.17 21.29 -18.80
C PHE A 152 32.84 20.00 -19.26
N GLN A 153 33.20 19.92 -20.52
CA GLN A 153 34.03 18.86 -21.07
C GLN A 153 35.11 19.50 -21.94
N ASN A 154 36.39 19.22 -21.68
CA ASN A 154 37.52 19.90 -22.34
C ASN A 154 37.40 21.45 -22.30
N ALA A 155 37.02 22.00 -21.14
CA ALA A 155 36.74 23.42 -20.92
C ALA A 155 35.60 24.05 -21.74
N GLN A 156 34.80 23.25 -22.45
CA GLN A 156 33.59 23.70 -23.15
C GLN A 156 32.32 23.36 -22.38
N LEU A 157 31.36 24.27 -22.32
CA LEU A 157 30.10 24.03 -21.64
C LEU A 157 29.22 23.10 -22.47
N THR A 158 29.02 21.87 -21.98
CA THR A 158 28.21 20.86 -22.67
C THR A 158 26.77 20.80 -22.15
N TYR A 159 26.55 21.23 -20.90
CA TYR A 159 25.23 21.23 -20.30
C TYR A 159 25.08 22.29 -19.21
N ALA A 160 23.88 22.88 -19.14
CA ALA A 160 23.44 23.75 -18.05
C ALA A 160 22.01 23.37 -17.65
N ASN A 161 21.76 23.21 -16.35
CA ASN A 161 20.43 22.90 -15.85
C ASN A 161 19.51 24.14 -15.88
N ALA A 162 18.21 23.94 -15.63
CA ALA A 162 17.23 25.02 -15.71
C ALA A 162 17.49 26.16 -14.72
N GLN A 163 18.14 25.91 -13.58
CA GLN A 163 18.49 26.95 -12.61
C GLN A 163 19.70 27.77 -13.07
N ALA A 164 20.72 27.14 -13.66
CA ALA A 164 21.86 27.84 -14.26
C ALA A 164 21.42 28.73 -15.43
N LYS A 165 20.55 28.21 -16.31
CA LYS A 165 19.97 28.99 -17.41
C LYS A 165 19.15 30.21 -16.94
N ARG A 166 18.54 30.12 -15.75
CA ARG A 166 17.85 31.26 -15.12
C ARG A 166 18.84 32.28 -14.54
N ILE A 167 19.93 31.84 -13.90
CA ILE A 167 20.96 32.74 -13.38
C ILE A 167 21.58 33.58 -14.50
N TYR A 168 21.93 32.93 -15.60
CA TYR A 168 22.57 33.60 -16.73
C TYR A 168 21.56 34.18 -17.75
N GLU A 169 20.26 34.08 -17.44
CA GLU A 169 19.10 34.57 -18.21
C GLU A 169 19.11 34.19 -19.69
N THR A 170 19.72 33.07 -20.03
CA THR A 170 19.82 32.59 -21.40
C THR A 170 19.71 31.08 -21.45
N ASN A 171 19.17 30.58 -22.56
CA ASN A 171 19.16 29.16 -22.85
C ASN A 171 20.32 28.76 -23.76
N ASP A 172 21.09 29.74 -24.27
CA ASP A 172 22.24 29.50 -25.13
C ASP A 172 23.48 29.14 -24.31
N LEU A 173 23.98 27.93 -24.50
CA LEU A 173 25.14 27.42 -23.77
C LEU A 173 26.41 28.22 -24.10
N LEU A 174 26.57 28.73 -25.32
CA LEU A 174 27.74 29.51 -25.70
C LEU A 174 27.78 30.87 -24.99
N GLU A 175 26.61 31.46 -24.75
CA GLU A 175 26.48 32.72 -24.03
C GLU A 175 26.72 32.51 -22.52
N ILE A 176 26.27 31.39 -21.95
CA ILE A 176 26.59 31.00 -20.56
C ILE A 176 28.08 30.75 -20.42
N GLU A 177 28.67 30.02 -21.35
CA GLU A 177 30.10 29.71 -21.37
C GLU A 177 30.96 30.97 -21.43
N ALA A 178 30.62 31.94 -22.29
CA ALA A 178 31.31 33.22 -22.36
C ALA A 178 31.26 33.98 -21.02
N LYS A 179 30.08 34.04 -20.39
CA LYS A 179 29.91 34.71 -19.08
C LYS A 179 30.68 34.00 -17.96
N VAL A 180 30.80 32.67 -18.01
CA VAL A 180 31.58 31.90 -17.02
C VAL A 180 33.09 32.11 -17.22
N HIS A 181 33.57 32.24 -18.45
CA HIS A 181 34.99 32.48 -18.74
C HIS A 181 35.42 33.94 -18.51
N GLU A 182 34.50 34.90 -18.55
CA GLU A 182 34.74 36.31 -18.19
C GLU A 182 34.99 36.51 -16.68
N ASP A 183 34.45 35.61 -15.85
CA ASP A 183 34.69 35.57 -14.41
C ASP A 183 36.07 34.96 -14.12
N VAL A 184 36.98 35.79 -13.60
CA VAL A 184 38.39 35.43 -13.37
C VAL A 184 38.51 34.27 -12.38
N GLU A 185 37.67 34.24 -11.34
CA GLU A 185 37.72 33.21 -10.30
C GLU A 185 37.22 31.86 -10.84
N LEU A 186 36.10 31.87 -11.58
CA LEU A 186 35.58 30.66 -12.23
C LEU A 186 36.50 30.13 -13.33
N SER A 187 37.13 31.03 -14.09
CA SER A 187 38.06 30.69 -15.17
C SER A 187 39.33 30.02 -14.62
N GLU A 188 39.90 30.53 -13.52
CA GLU A 188 41.05 29.91 -12.85
C GLU A 188 40.71 28.52 -12.29
N VAL A 189 39.51 28.36 -11.72
CA VAL A 189 39.03 27.06 -11.20
C VAL A 189 38.74 26.07 -12.33
N LEU A 190 38.25 26.53 -13.47
CA LEU A 190 38.06 25.69 -14.67
C LEU A 190 39.38 25.20 -15.27
N LEU A 191 40.51 25.83 -14.95
CA LEU A 191 41.84 25.39 -15.38
C LEU A 191 42.53 24.46 -14.37
N SER A 192 42.06 24.36 -13.13
CA SER A 192 42.63 23.47 -12.11
C SER A 192 42.16 22.02 -12.25
N HIS A 193 43.01 21.03 -11.96
CA HIS A 193 42.66 19.59 -12.03
C HIS A 193 42.23 18.99 -10.69
N GLU A 194 41.98 19.84 -9.68
CA GLU A 194 41.61 19.39 -8.33
C GLU A 194 40.15 19.75 -8.04
N ASP A 195 39.53 19.05 -7.10
CA ASP A 195 38.24 19.46 -6.55
C ASP A 195 38.44 20.78 -5.78
N VAL A 196 37.71 21.83 -6.16
CA VAL A 196 37.86 23.17 -5.58
C VAL A 196 36.52 23.66 -5.02
N GLN A 197 36.56 24.27 -3.84
CA GLN A 197 35.42 24.96 -3.25
C GLN A 197 35.82 26.40 -2.88
N GLY A 198 35.00 27.38 -3.27
CA GLY A 198 35.23 28.80 -3.00
C GLY A 198 33.94 29.61 -3.08
N ASN A 199 33.95 30.85 -2.60
CA ASN A 199 32.84 31.78 -2.82
C ASN A 199 33.16 32.63 -4.05
N ILE A 200 32.16 32.86 -4.89
CA ILE A 200 32.25 33.70 -6.09
C ILE A 200 31.09 34.69 -6.10
N VAL A 201 31.25 35.82 -6.79
CA VAL A 201 30.18 36.81 -6.95
C VAL A 201 29.73 36.82 -8.40
N ILE A 202 28.47 36.44 -8.65
CA ILE A 202 27.89 36.46 -9.99
C ILE A 202 27.04 37.72 -10.12
N GLU A 203 27.39 38.58 -11.07
CA GLU A 203 26.56 39.72 -11.44
C GLU A 203 25.36 39.21 -12.27
N THR A 204 24.18 39.20 -11.66
CA THR A 204 22.94 38.86 -12.36
C THR A 204 22.53 39.99 -13.30
N ALA A 205 21.74 39.70 -14.34
CA ALA A 205 21.32 40.68 -15.35
C ALA A 205 20.50 41.87 -14.80
N SER A 206 20.16 41.87 -13.50
CA SER A 206 19.55 42.99 -12.79
C SER A 206 20.57 43.98 -12.17
N ASN A 207 21.86 43.87 -12.52
CA ASN A 207 22.99 44.56 -11.86
C ASN A 207 23.01 44.35 -10.34
N LYS A 208 22.57 43.16 -9.92
CA LYS A 208 22.69 42.71 -8.54
C LYS A 208 23.77 41.65 -8.49
N GLU A 209 24.86 42.02 -7.84
CA GLU A 209 25.89 41.10 -7.38
C GLU A 209 25.26 40.16 -6.34
N ALA A 210 25.30 38.86 -6.61
CA ALA A 210 24.87 37.82 -5.69
C ALA A 210 26.04 36.89 -5.43
N GLU A 211 26.36 36.66 -4.16
CA GLU A 211 27.45 35.77 -3.76
C GLU A 211 26.96 34.31 -3.79
N TYR A 212 27.78 33.41 -4.30
CA TYR A 212 27.51 31.97 -4.39
C TYR A 212 28.70 31.18 -3.84
N THR A 213 28.45 30.13 -3.07
CA THR A 213 29.44 29.08 -2.83
C THR A 213 29.50 28.19 -4.06
N CYS A 214 30.63 28.23 -4.74
CA CYS A 214 30.97 27.42 -5.89
C CYS A 214 31.67 26.13 -5.45
N ILE A 215 31.18 25.00 -5.94
CA ILE A 215 31.80 23.69 -5.77
C ILE A 215 32.11 23.13 -7.15
N VAL A 216 33.39 22.89 -7.41
CA VAL A 216 33.89 22.30 -8.65
C VAL A 216 34.39 20.90 -8.37
N LYS A 217 33.86 19.95 -9.13
CA LYS A 217 34.26 18.56 -9.09
C LYS A 217 34.88 18.14 -10.40
N ALA A 218 36.14 17.71 -10.35
CA ALA A 218 36.89 17.26 -11.51
C ALA A 218 36.78 15.74 -11.66
N PHE A 219 36.62 15.27 -12.90
CA PHE A 219 36.59 13.84 -13.24
C PHE A 219 37.78 13.50 -14.12
N ASP A 220 38.88 13.08 -13.49
CA ASP A 220 40.18 12.81 -14.11
C ASP A 220 40.15 11.85 -15.30
N GLN A 221 39.13 10.99 -15.40
CA GLN A 221 39.01 9.98 -16.45
C GLN A 221 38.30 10.46 -17.72
N SER A 222 37.53 11.56 -17.67
CA SER A 222 36.68 12.04 -18.78
C SER A 222 36.94 13.49 -19.20
N ASP A 223 37.90 14.17 -18.54
CA ASP A 223 38.13 15.63 -18.65
C ASP A 223 36.82 16.44 -18.52
N GLU A 224 35.91 15.89 -17.72
CA GLU A 224 34.61 16.46 -17.40
C GLU A 224 34.75 17.20 -16.06
N LYS A 225 34.16 18.39 -15.98
CA LYS A 225 34.08 19.17 -14.75
C LYS A 225 32.64 19.54 -14.49
N ILE A 226 32.26 19.42 -13.23
CA ILE A 226 30.96 19.82 -12.76
C ILE A 226 31.13 21.06 -11.90
N ILE A 227 30.36 22.11 -12.21
CA ILE A 227 30.26 23.30 -11.36
C ILE A 227 28.87 23.34 -10.74
N THR A 228 28.81 23.49 -9.42
CA THR A 228 27.58 23.68 -8.65
C THR A 228 27.64 25.03 -7.93
N LEU A 229 26.60 25.84 -8.08
CA LEU A 229 26.53 27.18 -7.50
C LEU A 229 25.45 27.24 -6.42
N ILE A 230 25.81 27.63 -5.20
CA ILE A 230 24.91 27.68 -4.05
C ILE A 230 24.78 29.13 -3.57
N PRO A 231 23.62 29.80 -3.72
CA PRO A 231 23.48 31.22 -3.36
C PRO A 231 23.68 31.48 -1.86
N VAL A 232 24.51 32.45 -1.52
CA VAL A 232 24.86 32.85 -0.15
C VAL A 232 23.73 33.63 0.52
N ASP A 233 22.96 34.44 -0.22
CA ASP A 233 21.79 35.16 0.35
C ASP A 233 20.61 34.22 0.71
N GLN A 234 20.56 33.02 0.11
CA GLN A 234 19.63 31.97 0.56
C GLN A 234 20.11 31.26 1.85
N LEU A 235 21.30 31.59 2.37
CA LEU A 235 21.74 31.16 3.70
C LEU A 235 21.29 32.11 4.82
N GLN A 236 20.79 33.32 4.51
CA GLN A 236 20.43 34.32 5.52
C GLN A 236 18.92 34.52 5.76
N ASP A 237 18.04 34.08 4.86
CA ASP A 237 16.57 34.13 5.08
C ASP A 237 15.83 32.82 4.79
N VAL A 238 16.57 31.71 4.75
CA VAL A 238 15.99 30.35 4.78
C VAL A 238 16.29 29.78 6.15
N LYS A 239 15.24 29.57 6.96
CA LYS A 239 15.31 28.69 8.15
C LYS A 239 16.11 27.44 7.77
N PRO A 240 17.07 27.00 8.60
CA PRO A 240 18.15 26.09 8.25
C PRO A 240 17.64 24.93 7.40
N ALA A 241 18.35 24.64 6.30
CA ALA A 241 18.03 23.58 5.34
C ALA A 241 17.41 22.38 6.04
N GLN A 242 16.10 22.20 5.86
CA GLN A 242 15.35 21.13 6.49
C GLN A 242 15.73 19.83 5.78
N THR A 243 16.75 19.14 6.29
CA THR A 243 17.22 17.87 5.74
C THR A 243 16.32 16.74 6.23
N VAL A 244 15.92 15.85 5.31
CA VAL A 244 15.27 14.58 5.70
C VAL A 244 16.36 13.66 6.21
N LEU A 245 16.23 13.19 7.45
CA LEU A 245 17.14 12.20 8.02
C LEU A 245 16.86 10.82 7.44
N ASN A 246 17.92 10.06 7.17
CA ASN A 246 17.77 8.66 6.83
C ASN A 246 17.58 7.82 8.11
N ARG A 247 17.21 6.54 7.95
CA ARG A 247 17.00 5.61 9.07
C ARG A 247 18.19 5.53 10.05
N PHE A 248 19.42 5.53 9.56
CA PHE A 248 20.61 5.43 10.43
C PHE A 248 20.82 6.70 11.24
N ASP A 249 20.73 7.86 10.59
CA ASP A 249 20.83 9.17 11.27
C ASP A 249 19.73 9.31 12.32
N PHE A 250 18.53 8.83 12.01
CA PHE A 250 17.42 8.82 12.94
C PHE A 250 17.65 7.91 14.15
N ILE A 251 18.16 6.70 13.96
CA ILE A 251 18.44 5.80 15.09
C ILE A 251 19.47 6.42 16.04
N ASP A 252 20.50 7.07 15.49
CA ASP A 252 21.52 7.75 16.29
C ASP A 252 20.92 8.91 17.09
N ARG A 253 20.11 9.75 16.45
CA ARG A 253 19.40 10.84 17.15
C ARG A 253 18.38 10.32 18.15
N LEU A 254 17.60 9.31 17.80
CA LEU A 254 16.62 8.70 18.70
C LEU A 254 17.31 8.15 19.94
N LYS A 255 18.48 7.52 19.80
CA LYS A 255 19.29 7.06 20.93
C LYS A 255 19.68 8.21 21.85
N ASP A 256 20.16 9.32 21.30
CA ASP A 256 20.51 10.51 22.09
C ASP A 256 19.28 11.09 22.81
N ARG A 257 18.13 11.13 22.14
CA ARG A 257 16.86 11.63 22.68
C ARG A 257 16.31 10.73 23.79
N LEU A 258 16.37 9.42 23.62
CA LEU A 258 15.99 8.44 24.66
C LEU A 258 16.92 8.52 25.87
N ALA A 259 18.23 8.70 25.64
CA ALA A 259 19.19 8.94 26.72
C ALA A 259 18.85 10.22 27.50
N GLN A 260 18.47 11.30 26.81
CA GLN A 260 18.01 12.54 27.46
C GLN A 260 16.69 12.32 28.22
N GLN A 261 15.72 11.63 27.62
CA GLN A 261 14.43 11.29 28.25
C GLN A 261 14.60 10.51 29.55
N SER A 262 15.57 9.59 29.63
CA SER A 262 15.87 8.84 30.85
C SER A 262 16.25 9.75 32.05
N VAL A 263 16.73 10.96 31.76
CA VAL A 263 17.16 11.96 32.75
C VAL A 263 16.09 13.04 32.95
N THR A 264 15.54 13.60 31.87
CA THR A 264 14.61 14.74 31.90
C THR A 264 13.15 14.34 32.09
N LYS A 265 12.82 13.06 31.86
CA LYS A 265 11.43 12.53 31.76
C LYS A 265 10.57 13.24 30.71
N MET A 266 11.20 13.93 29.75
CA MET A 266 10.49 14.52 28.63
C MET A 266 10.22 13.44 27.58
N PRO A 267 8.95 13.20 27.21
CA PRO A 267 8.62 12.15 26.26
C PRO A 267 8.92 12.57 24.82
N VAL A 268 9.39 11.62 24.02
CA VAL A 268 9.55 11.77 22.58
C VAL A 268 8.22 11.48 21.88
N SER A 269 7.80 12.36 20.98
CA SER A 269 6.59 12.17 20.17
C SER A 269 6.95 11.90 18.72
N LEU A 270 6.33 10.86 18.16
CA LEU A 270 6.52 10.41 16.78
C LEU A 270 5.20 10.50 16.02
N VAL A 271 5.19 11.20 14.88
CA VAL A 271 4.07 11.18 13.93
C VAL A 271 4.49 10.43 12.68
N PHE A 272 3.76 9.38 12.35
CA PHE A 272 4.00 8.51 11.20
C PHE A 272 3.10 8.94 10.06
N ILE A 273 3.65 8.93 8.84
CA ILE A 273 2.95 9.26 7.60
C ILE A 273 3.33 8.18 6.59
N ASN A 274 2.40 7.26 6.34
CA ASN A 274 2.59 6.07 5.51
C ASN A 274 1.81 6.19 4.19
N ILE A 275 2.50 5.92 3.08
CA ILE A 275 1.93 5.87 1.73
C ILE A 275 1.62 4.41 1.37
N SER A 276 0.46 3.91 1.78
CA SER A 276 0.18 2.46 1.75
C SER A 276 0.05 1.84 0.35
N ASN A 277 -0.19 2.64 -0.70
CA ASN A 277 -0.19 2.16 -2.10
C ASN A 277 1.12 2.42 -2.86
N LEU A 278 2.22 2.78 -2.22
CA LEU A 278 3.46 3.15 -2.93
C LEU A 278 3.92 2.07 -3.92
N ASP A 279 3.92 0.80 -3.52
CA ASP A 279 4.29 -0.34 -4.39
C ASP A 279 3.41 -0.48 -5.63
N LYS A 280 2.15 -0.08 -5.51
CA LYS A 280 1.20 -0.08 -6.61
C LYS A 280 1.41 1.12 -7.51
N LEU A 281 1.63 2.29 -6.92
CA LEU A 281 1.90 3.53 -7.64
C LEU A 281 3.18 3.40 -8.48
N SER A 282 4.24 2.83 -7.90
CA SER A 282 5.53 2.56 -8.56
C SER A 282 5.43 1.60 -9.75
N ARG A 283 4.46 0.68 -9.74
CA ARG A 283 4.18 -0.23 -10.87
C ARG A 283 3.29 0.38 -11.95
N THR A 284 2.47 1.37 -11.59
CA THR A 284 1.41 1.91 -12.45
C THR A 284 1.85 3.17 -13.19
N PHE A 285 2.67 4.01 -12.57
CA PHE A 285 3.08 5.31 -13.09
C PHE A 285 4.57 5.35 -13.40
N LYS A 286 4.95 6.20 -14.36
CA LYS A 286 6.36 6.46 -14.68
C LYS A 286 7.05 7.13 -13.49
N SER A 287 8.35 6.86 -13.34
CA SER A 287 9.16 7.37 -12.22
C SER A 287 9.15 8.89 -12.09
N THR A 288 9.05 9.62 -13.20
CA THR A 288 9.00 11.10 -13.21
C THR A 288 7.69 11.63 -12.62
N THR A 289 6.54 11.05 -12.99
CA THR A 289 5.23 11.46 -12.47
C THR A 289 5.10 11.19 -10.98
N LEU A 290 5.62 10.05 -10.51
CA LEU A 290 5.68 9.73 -9.08
C LEU A 290 6.60 10.68 -8.32
N TYR A 291 7.75 11.00 -8.91
CA TYR A 291 8.71 11.92 -8.33
C TYR A 291 8.13 13.32 -8.16
N ASP A 292 7.39 13.82 -9.14
CA ASP A 292 6.72 15.13 -9.07
C ASP A 292 5.63 15.15 -8.00
N ALA A 293 4.79 14.11 -7.94
CA ALA A 293 3.74 13.97 -6.93
C ALA A 293 4.32 13.92 -5.50
N PHE A 294 5.35 13.08 -5.29
CA PHE A 294 6.01 13.00 -3.99
C PHE A 294 6.88 14.23 -3.69
N LYS A 295 7.31 15.00 -4.69
CA LYS A 295 7.97 16.31 -4.47
C LYS A 295 7.04 17.25 -3.73
N ASN A 296 5.82 17.40 -4.25
CA ASN A 296 4.82 18.32 -3.72
C ASN A 296 4.36 17.86 -2.34
N LEU A 297 4.16 16.55 -2.17
CA LEU A 297 3.88 15.95 -0.87
C LEU A 297 4.97 16.31 0.16
N MET A 298 6.25 16.13 -0.19
CA MET A 298 7.37 16.42 0.70
C MET A 298 7.51 17.91 1.01
N LEU A 299 7.34 18.78 0.01
CA LEU A 299 7.35 20.24 0.22
C LEU A 299 6.26 20.66 1.19
N LYS A 300 5.05 20.11 1.03
CA LYS A 300 3.94 20.37 1.93
C LYS A 300 4.23 19.83 3.34
N LEU A 301 4.84 18.65 3.46
CA LEU A 301 5.25 18.07 4.74
C LEU A 301 6.26 18.95 5.49
N PHE A 302 7.22 19.53 4.78
CA PHE A 302 8.17 20.50 5.32
C PHE A 302 7.53 21.84 5.74
N GLN A 303 6.48 22.27 5.04
CA GLN A 303 5.70 23.45 5.44
C GLN A 303 4.85 23.19 6.70
N LEU A 304 4.36 21.96 6.86
CA LEU A 304 3.46 21.59 7.95
C LEU A 304 4.19 21.13 9.21
N LYS A 305 5.43 20.63 9.09
CA LYS A 305 6.22 20.27 10.26
C LYS A 305 6.54 21.52 11.08
N GLU A 306 6.68 21.32 12.38
CA GLU A 306 7.08 22.41 13.26
C GLU A 306 8.61 22.59 13.28
N GLU A 307 9.08 23.73 13.78
CA GLU A 307 10.52 24.09 13.72
C GLU A 307 11.39 23.13 14.52
N ASN A 308 10.91 22.69 15.69
CA ASN A 308 11.62 21.75 16.57
C ASN A 308 11.41 20.28 16.17
N GLN A 309 10.76 20.01 15.04
CA GLN A 309 10.55 18.66 14.55
C GLN A 309 11.57 18.29 13.48
N GLU A 310 12.10 17.08 13.63
CA GLU A 310 12.95 16.44 12.64
C GLU A 310 12.08 15.60 11.71
N LEU A 311 12.33 15.67 10.40
CA LEU A 311 11.66 14.85 9.41
C LEU A 311 12.57 13.70 8.99
N ILE A 312 12.05 12.49 9.03
CA ILE A 312 12.77 11.25 8.81
C ILE A 312 12.09 10.46 7.71
N GLN A 313 12.88 9.81 6.84
CA GLN A 313 12.41 8.76 5.97
C GLN A 313 12.89 7.41 6.50
N TRP A 314 11.98 6.67 7.14
CA TRP A 314 12.27 5.36 7.72
C TRP A 314 12.34 4.28 6.64
N SER A 315 11.42 4.33 5.68
CA SER A 315 11.33 3.45 4.52
C SER A 315 10.82 4.25 3.31
N PRO A 316 10.85 3.70 2.09
CA PRO A 316 10.33 4.42 0.91
C PRO A 316 8.89 4.93 1.08
N ASN A 317 8.06 4.20 1.83
CA ASN A 317 6.65 4.50 2.07
C ASN A 317 6.36 5.13 3.44
N LEU A 318 7.33 5.19 4.37
CA LEU A 318 7.11 5.70 5.71
C LEU A 318 7.99 6.90 6.03
N TYR A 319 7.34 7.99 6.38
CA TYR A 319 7.95 9.20 6.92
C TYR A 319 7.57 9.36 8.39
N ILE A 320 8.51 9.88 9.19
CA ILE A 320 8.32 10.09 10.62
C ILE A 320 8.69 11.54 10.95
N LEU A 321 7.83 12.24 11.68
CA LEU A 321 8.18 13.49 12.35
C LEU A 321 8.50 13.16 13.80
N MET A 322 9.71 13.49 14.25
CA MET A 322 10.13 13.35 15.64
C MET A 322 10.19 14.73 16.29
N GLY A 323 9.52 14.90 17.42
CA GLY A 323 9.56 16.13 18.20
C GLY A 323 9.66 15.85 19.70
N GLU A 324 10.17 16.85 20.42
CA GLU A 324 10.21 16.86 21.87
C GLU A 324 9.05 17.68 22.44
N ASP A 325 8.69 17.36 23.69
CA ASP A 325 7.97 18.26 24.59
C ASP A 325 6.52 18.58 24.18
N ARG A 326 5.74 17.53 23.91
CA ARG A 326 4.32 17.66 23.50
C ARG A 326 3.43 16.71 24.27
N THR A 327 2.23 17.17 24.59
CA THR A 327 1.19 16.26 25.06
C THR A 327 0.79 15.30 23.95
N PHE A 328 0.32 14.12 24.34
CA PHE A 328 -0.15 13.13 23.38
C PHE A 328 -1.33 13.69 22.57
N GLU A 329 -2.21 14.46 23.21
CA GLU A 329 -3.35 15.14 22.58
C GLU A 329 -2.89 16.10 21.48
N HIS A 330 -1.89 16.94 21.73
CA HIS A 330 -1.35 17.86 20.73
C HIS A 330 -0.77 17.09 19.53
N THR A 331 -0.06 15.99 19.80
CA THR A 331 0.50 15.13 18.74
C THR A 331 -0.61 14.50 17.90
N CYS A 332 -1.73 14.09 18.52
CA CYS A 332 -2.90 13.57 17.81
C CYS A 332 -3.58 14.64 16.93
N GLU A 333 -3.76 15.86 17.45
CA GLU A 333 -4.31 16.99 16.70
C GLU A 333 -3.42 17.37 15.51
N GLN A 334 -2.09 17.40 15.72
CA GLN A 334 -1.14 17.64 14.64
C GLN A 334 -1.21 16.55 13.57
N THR A 335 -1.31 15.28 13.98
CA THR A 335 -1.45 14.13 13.06
C THR A 335 -2.69 14.29 12.18
N LYS A 336 -3.82 14.71 12.78
CA LYS A 336 -5.08 14.99 12.05
C LYS A 336 -4.88 16.08 11.01
N HIS A 337 -4.34 17.21 11.41
CA HIS A 337 -4.08 18.36 10.54
C HIS A 337 -3.11 18.01 9.39
N LEU A 338 -2.02 17.29 9.69
CA LEU A 338 -1.05 16.82 8.70
C LEU A 338 -1.73 15.95 7.64
N GLN A 339 -2.50 14.94 8.05
CA GLN A 339 -3.18 14.07 7.09
C GLN A 339 -4.19 14.84 6.22
N GLN A 340 -4.95 15.79 6.80
CA GLN A 340 -5.86 16.65 6.04
C GLN A 340 -5.12 17.39 4.92
N GLU A 341 -4.14 18.18 5.31
CA GLU A 341 -3.42 19.08 4.41
C GLU A 341 -2.65 18.34 3.32
N LEU A 342 -2.11 17.15 3.63
CA LEU A 342 -1.43 16.32 2.64
C LEU A 342 -2.39 15.66 1.64
N ILE A 343 -3.59 15.26 2.07
CA ILE A 343 -4.64 14.77 1.16
C ILE A 343 -5.09 15.90 0.23
N TYR A 344 -5.38 17.10 0.75
CA TYR A 344 -5.76 18.25 -0.08
C TYR A 344 -4.69 18.60 -1.11
N ALA A 345 -3.42 18.60 -0.69
CA ALA A 345 -2.31 18.91 -1.59
C ALA A 345 -2.19 17.91 -2.76
N THR A 346 -2.63 16.66 -2.57
CA THR A 346 -2.51 15.59 -3.57
C THR A 346 -3.80 15.33 -4.36
N ALA A 347 -4.93 15.94 -3.99
CA ALA A 347 -6.22 15.75 -4.67
C ALA A 347 -6.23 16.22 -6.13
N SER A 348 -5.43 17.24 -6.47
CA SER A 348 -5.33 17.78 -7.84
C SER A 348 -4.32 17.04 -8.72
N GLU A 349 -3.60 16.06 -8.17
CA GLU A 349 -2.54 15.37 -8.88
C GLU A 349 -3.06 14.18 -9.70
N LYS A 350 -2.33 13.82 -10.76
CA LYS A 350 -2.64 12.62 -11.57
C LYS A 350 -2.48 11.31 -10.80
N ILE A 351 -1.83 11.37 -9.64
CA ILE A 351 -1.53 10.24 -8.77
C ILE A 351 -2.19 10.52 -7.42
N THR A 352 -2.92 9.53 -6.91
CA THR A 352 -3.61 9.65 -5.62
C THR A 352 -2.94 8.73 -4.59
N PRO A 353 -2.03 9.26 -3.75
CA PRO A 353 -1.40 8.48 -2.69
C PRO A 353 -2.39 8.15 -1.56
N ILE A 354 -2.29 6.94 -1.01
CA ILE A 354 -3.01 6.55 0.22
C ILE A 354 -2.19 6.96 1.43
N ILE A 355 -2.49 8.12 1.98
CA ILE A 355 -1.81 8.62 3.17
C ILE A 355 -2.56 8.13 4.41
N LEU A 356 -1.87 7.34 5.23
CA LEU A 356 -2.31 6.90 6.55
C LEU A 356 -1.36 7.52 7.57
N SER A 357 -1.89 8.19 8.58
CA SER A 357 -1.07 8.81 9.61
C SER A 357 -1.39 8.29 11.01
N SER A 358 -0.39 8.24 11.88
CA SER A 358 -0.58 7.84 13.27
C SER A 358 0.37 8.58 14.20
N ALA A 359 0.03 8.72 15.48
CA ALA A 359 0.88 9.25 16.53
C ALA A 359 1.30 8.15 17.50
N PHE A 360 2.56 8.16 17.91
CA PHE A 360 3.11 7.33 18.97
C PHE A 360 3.84 8.21 19.96
N HIS A 361 3.50 8.10 21.24
CA HIS A 361 4.17 8.78 22.33
C HIS A 361 5.08 7.78 23.04
N VAL A 362 6.39 8.03 22.95
CA VAL A 362 7.42 7.12 23.42
C VAL A 362 7.66 7.34 24.90
N GLU A 363 7.25 6.37 25.71
CA GLU A 363 7.47 6.37 27.17
C GLU A 363 8.62 5.44 27.60
N SER A 364 9.04 4.52 26.72
CA SER A 364 10.14 3.60 26.96
C SER A 364 11.49 4.27 26.69
N ASP A 365 12.47 3.99 27.53
CA ASP A 365 13.87 4.37 27.37
C ASP A 365 14.70 3.31 26.61
N ASP A 366 14.12 2.15 26.30
CA ASP A 366 14.79 1.08 25.53
C ASP A 366 14.62 1.30 24.03
N LEU A 367 15.72 1.68 23.39
CA LEU A 367 15.82 1.89 21.95
C LEU A 367 15.29 0.71 21.13
N ASN A 368 15.57 -0.54 21.54
CA ASN A 368 15.15 -1.71 20.77
C ASN A 368 13.64 -1.92 20.81
N VAL A 369 13.01 -1.61 21.95
CA VAL A 369 11.55 -1.67 22.11
C VAL A 369 10.88 -0.61 21.23
N VAL A 370 11.44 0.60 21.20
CA VAL A 370 10.92 1.68 20.35
C VAL A 370 11.06 1.33 18.87
N ILE A 371 12.21 0.77 18.45
CA ILE A 371 12.43 0.31 17.07
C ILE A 371 11.46 -0.83 16.71
N ASP A 372 11.21 -1.79 17.60
CA ASP A 372 10.25 -2.88 17.36
C ASP A 372 8.84 -2.33 17.08
N TYR A 373 8.37 -1.36 17.87
CA TYR A 373 7.07 -0.73 17.61
C TYR A 373 7.05 0.08 16.31
N ILE A 374 8.14 0.80 15.98
CA ILE A 374 8.25 1.50 14.68
C ILE A 374 8.16 0.50 13.52
N GLU A 375 8.82 -0.66 13.61
CA GLU A 375 8.75 -1.69 12.58
C GLU A 375 7.37 -2.34 12.49
N LYS A 376 6.71 -2.62 13.63
CA LYS A 376 5.33 -3.12 13.65
C LYS A 376 4.34 -2.13 13.03
N ILE A 377 4.53 -0.83 13.23
CA ILE A 377 3.73 0.23 12.58
C ILE A 377 4.03 0.28 11.07
N ASN A 378 5.31 0.27 10.69
CA ASN A 378 5.75 0.26 9.29
C ASN A 378 5.19 -0.94 8.50
N THR A 379 5.18 -2.12 9.12
CA THR A 379 4.72 -3.38 8.52
C THR A 379 3.24 -3.67 8.74
N GLN A 380 2.51 -2.80 9.45
CA GLN A 380 1.09 -2.96 9.79
C GLN A 380 0.79 -4.26 10.57
N THR A 381 1.71 -4.70 11.42
CA THR A 381 1.58 -5.92 12.24
C THR A 381 1.34 -5.62 13.72
N LEU A 382 1.03 -4.36 14.08
CA LEU A 382 0.77 -3.94 15.46
C LEU A 382 -0.53 -4.60 15.96
N LEU A 383 -0.46 -5.36 17.06
CA LEU A 383 -1.62 -6.09 17.60
C LEU A 383 -2.37 -5.25 18.65
N PRO A 384 -3.66 -5.53 18.93
CA PRO A 384 -4.41 -4.83 19.99
C PRO A 384 -3.74 -4.88 21.38
N GLN A 385 -3.09 -6.01 21.69
CA GLN A 385 -2.35 -6.18 22.95
C GLN A 385 -1.06 -5.36 23.01
N ASP A 386 -0.50 -4.99 21.86
CA ASP A 386 0.65 -4.08 21.77
C ASP A 386 0.16 -2.64 21.98
N ILE A 387 -0.97 -2.27 21.38
CA ILE A 387 -1.60 -0.94 21.49
C ILE A 387 -1.97 -0.63 22.95
N GLU A 388 -2.48 -1.60 23.71
CA GLU A 388 -2.78 -1.40 25.14
C GLU A 388 -1.55 -1.02 25.99
N LYS A 389 -0.34 -1.31 25.51
CA LYS A 389 0.92 -1.06 26.21
C LYS A 389 1.59 0.25 25.82
N ILE A 390 1.09 0.94 24.80
CA ILE A 390 1.69 2.15 24.26
C ILE A 390 0.65 3.25 24.09
N LYS A 391 1.08 4.51 24.16
CA LYS A 391 0.25 5.64 23.79
C LYS A 391 0.29 5.83 22.27
N TYR A 392 -0.67 5.22 21.60
CA TYR A 392 -0.76 5.19 20.14
C TYR A 392 -2.14 5.64 19.65
N PHE A 393 -2.15 6.40 18.56
CA PHE A 393 -3.36 6.93 17.92
C PHE A 393 -3.21 6.79 16.41
N GLU A 394 -4.15 6.13 15.74
CA GLU A 394 -4.11 5.93 14.29
C GLU A 394 -5.32 6.61 13.63
N LEU A 395 -5.07 7.32 12.53
CA LEU A 395 -6.12 7.88 11.69
C LEU A 395 -6.50 6.88 10.62
N GLU A 396 -7.67 6.29 10.78
CA GLU A 396 -8.32 5.61 9.66
C GLU A 396 -8.56 6.64 8.55
N TYR A 397 -8.32 6.26 7.28
CA TYR A 397 -8.31 7.09 6.04
C TYR A 397 -9.49 8.07 5.86
N LEU A 398 -10.51 8.02 6.71
CA LEU A 398 -11.79 8.70 6.57
C LEU A 398 -11.93 10.08 7.20
N GLU A 399 -11.11 10.46 8.18
CA GLU A 399 -11.47 11.62 9.01
C GLU A 399 -11.47 12.96 8.24
N ASN A 400 -10.91 12.99 7.01
CA ASN A 400 -10.42 14.20 6.38
C ASN A 400 -10.88 14.50 4.96
N VAL A 401 -11.70 13.64 4.35
CA VAL A 401 -12.33 13.98 3.06
C VAL A 401 -13.69 14.62 3.38
N ILE A 402 -13.85 15.90 3.03
CA ILE A 402 -15.08 16.66 3.28
C ILE A 402 -16.29 16.04 2.58
N GLU A 403 -16.09 15.40 1.41
CA GLU A 403 -17.17 14.88 0.57
C GLU A 403 -17.19 13.34 0.50
N GLU A 404 -18.25 12.76 1.04
CA GLU A 404 -18.49 11.32 1.17
C GLU A 404 -18.27 10.53 -0.14
N GLN A 405 -18.64 11.13 -1.28
CA GLN A 405 -18.54 10.49 -2.60
C GLN A 405 -17.08 10.30 -3.05
N GLU A 406 -16.21 11.23 -2.70
CA GLU A 406 -14.79 11.18 -3.07
C GLU A 406 -14.06 10.09 -2.28
N GLN A 407 -14.40 9.93 -0.99
CA GLN A 407 -13.94 8.81 -0.16
C GLN A 407 -14.30 7.47 -0.78
N ILE A 408 -15.57 7.31 -1.14
CA ILE A 408 -16.07 6.06 -1.70
C ILE A 408 -15.43 5.77 -3.05
N ARG A 409 -15.34 6.77 -3.93
CA ARG A 409 -14.70 6.62 -5.23
C ARG A 409 -13.25 6.14 -5.09
N TYR A 410 -12.53 6.72 -4.16
CA TYR A 410 -11.17 6.29 -3.86
C TYR A 410 -11.10 4.85 -3.37
N LEU A 411 -11.93 4.46 -2.40
CA LEU A 411 -12.00 3.09 -1.88
C LEU A 411 -12.31 2.08 -2.99
N MET A 412 -13.22 2.43 -3.90
CA MET A 412 -13.57 1.61 -5.05
C MET A 412 -12.39 1.48 -6.04
N HIS A 413 -11.69 2.58 -6.35
CA HIS A 413 -10.47 2.53 -7.17
C HIS A 413 -9.37 1.66 -6.53
N ASN A 414 -9.20 1.75 -5.21
CA ASN A 414 -8.29 0.91 -4.46
C ASN A 414 -8.62 -0.57 -4.66
N CYS A 415 -9.91 -0.95 -4.57
CA CYS A 415 -10.35 -2.33 -4.80
C CYS A 415 -10.02 -2.82 -6.22
N VAL A 416 -10.21 -2.00 -7.26
CA VAL A 416 -9.82 -2.36 -8.64
C VAL A 416 -8.32 -2.60 -8.71
N ASN A 417 -7.57 -1.59 -8.29
CA ASN A 417 -6.16 -1.53 -8.56
C ASN A 417 -5.45 -2.68 -7.79
N ASN A 418 -5.89 -2.98 -6.56
CA ASN A 418 -5.34 -4.05 -5.70
C ASN A 418 -6.03 -5.41 -5.85
N LYS A 419 -7.02 -5.54 -6.74
CA LYS A 419 -7.83 -6.77 -6.91
C LYS A 419 -8.45 -7.25 -5.59
N ILE A 420 -8.86 -6.32 -4.73
CA ILE A 420 -9.50 -6.62 -3.45
C ILE A 420 -10.94 -7.06 -3.76
N PRO A 421 -11.37 -8.25 -3.30
CA PRO A 421 -12.75 -8.68 -3.46
C PRO A 421 -13.67 -7.84 -2.56
N ILE A 422 -14.81 -7.43 -3.11
CA ILE A 422 -15.88 -6.74 -2.38
C ILE A 422 -16.99 -7.75 -2.11
N LYS A 423 -17.35 -7.93 -0.85
CA LYS A 423 -18.49 -8.75 -0.45
C LYS A 423 -19.78 -7.96 -0.65
N LEU A 424 -20.66 -8.49 -1.49
CA LEU A 424 -22.02 -7.98 -1.69
C LEU A 424 -22.96 -8.63 -0.67
N LEU A 425 -23.93 -7.88 -0.16
CA LEU A 425 -24.89 -8.35 0.82
C LEU A 425 -26.30 -7.84 0.49
N ASN A 426 -27.23 -8.79 0.42
CA ASN A 426 -28.66 -8.59 0.16
C ASN A 426 -29.50 -9.52 1.02
N ILE A 427 -30.79 -9.20 1.21
CA ILE A 427 -31.71 -10.00 2.02
C ILE A 427 -32.92 -10.45 1.18
N TYR A 428 -32.91 -11.69 0.73
CA TYR A 428 -34.06 -12.24 0.02
C TYR A 428 -35.03 -12.94 0.98
N LYS A 429 -36.21 -12.35 1.22
CA LYS A 429 -37.25 -12.91 2.12
C LYS A 429 -36.68 -13.33 3.49
N GLY A 430 -35.78 -12.52 4.04
CA GLY A 430 -35.09 -12.76 5.31
C GLY A 430 -33.73 -13.47 5.19
N LEU A 431 -33.52 -14.27 4.13
CA LEU A 431 -32.27 -14.99 3.90
C LEU A 431 -31.17 -14.02 3.44
N CYS A 432 -30.06 -13.96 4.19
CA CYS A 432 -28.89 -13.19 3.80
C CYS A 432 -28.17 -13.89 2.64
N ILE A 433 -28.12 -13.23 1.48
CA ILE A 433 -27.34 -13.65 0.32
C ILE A 433 -26.10 -12.77 0.29
N ASN A 434 -24.93 -13.41 0.36
CA ASN A 434 -23.65 -12.71 0.25
C ASN A 434 -22.66 -13.50 -0.60
N THR A 435 -21.98 -12.79 -1.50
CA THR A 435 -20.96 -13.33 -2.41
C THR A 435 -19.85 -12.32 -2.61
N HIS A 436 -18.67 -12.78 -3.01
CA HIS A 436 -17.59 -11.88 -3.40
C HIS A 436 -17.78 -11.42 -4.84
N ALA A 437 -17.39 -10.18 -5.11
CA ALA A 437 -17.47 -9.53 -6.40
C ALA A 437 -16.21 -8.70 -6.66
N TYR A 438 -15.89 -8.51 -7.94
CA TYR A 438 -14.82 -7.65 -8.40
C TYR A 438 -15.40 -6.57 -9.30
N ILE A 439 -14.85 -5.36 -9.20
CA ILE A 439 -15.20 -4.29 -10.12
C ILE A 439 -14.56 -4.61 -11.48
N LEU A 440 -15.39 -4.74 -12.50
CA LEU A 440 -15.01 -5.03 -13.89
C LEU A 440 -14.71 -3.73 -14.66
N LYS A 441 -15.49 -2.67 -14.39
CA LYS A 441 -15.37 -1.38 -15.06
C LYS A 441 -15.87 -0.25 -14.17
N ILE A 442 -15.19 0.89 -14.23
CA ILE A 442 -15.62 2.15 -13.61
C ILE A 442 -16.01 3.12 -14.73
N THR A 443 -17.15 3.76 -14.57
CA THR A 443 -17.67 4.87 -15.38
C THR A 443 -18.07 5.98 -14.42
N GLU A 444 -18.01 7.26 -14.82
CA GLU A 444 -18.09 8.45 -13.94
C GLU A 444 -18.84 8.23 -12.61
N ASP A 445 -20.13 7.89 -12.67
CA ASP A 445 -20.97 7.66 -11.47
C ASP A 445 -21.48 6.22 -11.29
N SER A 446 -20.87 5.23 -11.96
CA SER A 446 -21.34 3.84 -11.90
C SER A 446 -20.23 2.80 -11.97
N TYR A 447 -20.45 1.70 -11.23
CA TYR A 447 -19.50 0.60 -11.11
C TYR A 447 -20.14 -0.66 -11.67
N GLN A 448 -19.52 -1.23 -12.69
CA GLN A 448 -19.87 -2.56 -13.18
C GLN A 448 -19.09 -3.60 -12.38
N MET A 449 -19.79 -4.53 -11.73
CA MET A 449 -19.20 -5.55 -10.87
C MET A 449 -19.58 -6.95 -11.34
N SER A 450 -18.67 -7.92 -11.17
CA SER A 450 -18.99 -9.34 -11.35
C SER A 450 -20.02 -9.76 -10.31
N CYS A 451 -21.01 -10.55 -10.70
CA CYS A 451 -22.07 -10.94 -9.79
C CYS A 451 -22.52 -12.37 -10.07
N GLU A 452 -22.55 -13.20 -9.03
CA GLU A 452 -23.11 -14.54 -9.12
C GLU A 452 -24.64 -14.48 -9.28
N ASN A 453 -25.23 -15.46 -9.98
CA ASN A 453 -26.66 -15.44 -10.33
C ASN A 453 -27.59 -15.32 -9.10
N LEU A 454 -27.26 -15.98 -7.99
CA LEU A 454 -28.02 -15.90 -6.73
C LEU A 454 -28.01 -14.48 -6.16
N GLN A 455 -26.84 -13.85 -6.09
CA GLN A 455 -26.68 -12.48 -5.62
C GLN A 455 -27.38 -11.49 -6.57
N GLY A 456 -27.19 -11.65 -7.89
CA GLY A 456 -27.79 -10.78 -8.89
C GLY A 456 -29.32 -10.77 -8.83
N TYR A 457 -29.95 -11.93 -8.63
CA TYR A 457 -31.39 -12.00 -8.47
C TYR A 457 -31.88 -11.31 -7.19
N ALA A 458 -31.17 -11.48 -6.06
CA ALA A 458 -31.49 -10.79 -4.82
C ALA A 458 -31.37 -9.26 -4.98
N MET A 459 -30.29 -8.78 -5.60
CA MET A 459 -30.06 -7.38 -5.95
C MET A 459 -31.15 -6.82 -6.88
N GLN A 460 -31.62 -7.61 -7.85
CA GLN A 460 -32.67 -7.20 -8.80
C GLN A 460 -34.00 -6.92 -8.10
N ILE A 461 -34.30 -7.65 -7.01
CA ILE A 461 -35.53 -7.50 -6.24
C ILE A 461 -35.41 -6.38 -5.22
N GLU A 462 -34.31 -6.34 -4.46
CA GLU A 462 -34.11 -5.30 -3.43
C GLU A 462 -33.84 -3.92 -4.03
N LYS A 463 -33.31 -3.84 -5.27
CA LYS A 463 -32.90 -2.60 -5.96
C LYS A 463 -31.75 -1.84 -5.29
N GLU A 464 -31.20 -2.37 -4.21
CA GLU A 464 -30.06 -1.84 -3.49
C GLU A 464 -29.15 -2.99 -3.05
N THR A 465 -27.93 -2.70 -2.61
CA THR A 465 -26.99 -3.69 -2.05
C THR A 465 -26.12 -3.02 -1.01
N VAL A 466 -25.58 -3.81 -0.09
CA VAL A 466 -24.49 -3.39 0.80
C VAL A 466 -23.17 -3.99 0.32
N LEU A 467 -22.11 -3.19 0.36
CA LEU A 467 -20.76 -3.54 -0.02
C LEU A 467 -19.87 -3.54 1.23
N GLN A 468 -19.07 -4.58 1.38
CA GLN A 468 -18.10 -4.72 2.47
C GLN A 468 -16.75 -5.13 1.90
N ALA A 469 -15.67 -4.51 2.36
CA ALA A 469 -14.30 -4.91 2.01
C ALA A 469 -13.37 -4.63 3.20
N PRO A 470 -12.23 -5.33 3.32
CA PRO A 470 -11.30 -5.14 4.44
C PRO A 470 -10.77 -3.72 4.59
N ASN A 471 -10.66 -2.99 3.47
CA ASN A 471 -10.22 -1.60 3.42
C ASN A 471 -11.38 -0.60 3.53
N PHE A 472 -12.62 -1.07 3.69
CA PHE A 472 -13.78 -0.20 3.90
C PHE A 472 -13.96 0.04 5.40
N PRO A 473 -13.91 1.29 5.84
CA PRO A 473 -14.04 1.63 7.25
C PRO A 473 -15.50 1.69 7.71
N LYS A 474 -16.44 1.82 6.78
CA LYS A 474 -17.87 1.58 6.98
C LYS A 474 -18.42 0.81 5.78
N ASP A 475 -19.45 0.02 6.03
CA ASP A 475 -20.23 -0.60 4.96
C ASP A 475 -20.76 0.48 4.01
N ILE A 476 -20.77 0.19 2.71
CA ILE A 476 -21.25 1.13 1.69
C ILE A 476 -22.56 0.60 1.12
N LYS A 477 -23.62 1.40 1.15
CA LYS A 477 -24.88 1.12 0.45
C LYS A 477 -24.80 1.63 -0.98
N ALA A 478 -25.34 0.87 -1.93
CA ALA A 478 -25.44 1.30 -3.33
C ALA A 478 -26.81 0.96 -3.94
N GLU A 479 -27.24 1.75 -4.91
CA GLU A 479 -28.41 1.45 -5.74
C GLU A 479 -28.03 0.53 -6.90
N VAL A 480 -28.91 -0.42 -7.21
CA VAL A 480 -28.76 -1.38 -8.30
C VAL A 480 -29.50 -0.83 -9.52
N SER A 481 -28.74 -0.38 -10.52
CA SER A 481 -29.29 0.20 -11.74
C SER A 481 -29.61 -0.84 -12.82
N LEU A 482 -28.78 -1.87 -12.93
CA LEU A 482 -28.92 -2.95 -13.91
C LEU A 482 -28.38 -4.25 -13.32
N VAL A 483 -29.08 -5.36 -13.55
CA VAL A 483 -28.60 -6.72 -13.30
C VAL A 483 -28.66 -7.49 -14.61
N ASP A 484 -27.53 -8.05 -15.03
CA ASP A 484 -27.48 -9.01 -16.14
C ASP A 484 -27.04 -10.36 -15.60
N ILE A 485 -28.04 -11.20 -15.29
CA ILE A 485 -27.81 -12.55 -14.74
C ILE A 485 -27.10 -13.44 -15.77
N LYS A 486 -27.40 -13.27 -17.07
CA LYS A 486 -26.85 -14.10 -18.14
C LYS A 486 -25.35 -13.85 -18.34
N ARG A 487 -24.94 -12.59 -18.25
CA ARG A 487 -23.52 -12.17 -18.34
C ARG A 487 -22.82 -12.09 -16.98
N SER A 488 -23.52 -12.44 -15.90
CA SER A 488 -23.01 -12.47 -14.52
C SER A 488 -22.37 -11.15 -14.07
N PHE A 489 -23.06 -10.02 -14.33
CA PHE A 489 -22.64 -8.72 -13.83
C PHE A 489 -23.80 -7.85 -13.35
N VAL A 490 -23.46 -6.85 -12.54
CA VAL A 490 -24.37 -5.85 -12.01
C VAL A 490 -23.77 -4.46 -12.20
N VAL A 491 -24.62 -3.45 -12.38
CA VAL A 491 -24.20 -2.03 -12.39
C VAL A 491 -24.81 -1.33 -11.19
N ILE A 492 -23.96 -0.79 -10.34
CA ILE A 492 -24.36 -0.04 -9.15
C ILE A 492 -24.02 1.45 -9.28
N ARG A 493 -24.75 2.29 -8.55
CA ARG A 493 -24.59 3.75 -8.52
C ARG A 493 -25.04 4.31 -7.17
N ASN A 494 -24.89 5.62 -6.97
CA ASN A 494 -25.38 6.34 -5.78
C ASN A 494 -24.86 5.72 -4.47
N LEU A 495 -23.55 5.53 -4.36
CA LEU A 495 -22.94 4.87 -3.21
C LEU A 495 -22.91 5.81 -2.00
N LYS A 496 -23.20 5.31 -0.80
CA LYS A 496 -23.16 6.07 0.46
C LYS A 496 -22.69 5.20 1.61
N PHE A 497 -21.91 5.74 2.53
CA PHE A 497 -21.56 5.06 3.77
C PHE A 497 -22.79 4.83 4.62
N MET A 498 -22.83 3.66 5.23
CA MET A 498 -23.84 3.34 6.22
C MET A 498 -23.39 3.84 7.59
N PRO A 499 -24.28 4.48 8.38
CA PRO A 499 -23.96 4.93 9.73
C PRO A 499 -23.74 3.76 10.72
N SER A 500 -24.16 2.54 10.35
CA SER A 500 -23.97 1.32 11.13
C SER A 500 -23.74 0.14 10.20
N SER A 501 -23.02 -0.88 10.65
CA SER A 501 -22.78 -2.07 9.84
C SER A 501 -24.06 -2.85 9.61
N ALA A 502 -24.25 -3.32 8.37
CA ALA A 502 -25.32 -4.24 8.01
C ALA A 502 -25.19 -5.61 8.72
N ASN A 503 -24.02 -5.93 9.28
CA ASN A 503 -23.77 -7.14 10.06
C ASN A 503 -24.32 -7.11 11.50
N ASN A 504 -25.07 -6.07 11.90
CA ASN A 504 -25.74 -6.03 13.21
C ASN A 504 -26.75 -7.19 13.46
N ARG A 505 -27.01 -8.04 12.46
CA ARG A 505 -27.85 -9.24 12.61
C ARG A 505 -26.97 -10.46 12.93
N GLN A 506 -26.90 -10.82 14.20
CA GLN A 506 -26.19 -12.03 14.66
C GLN A 506 -26.78 -13.35 14.13
N HIS A 507 -28.05 -13.35 13.70
CA HIS A 507 -28.74 -14.57 13.25
C HIS A 507 -29.55 -14.36 11.98
N THR A 508 -29.48 -15.35 11.09
CA THR A 508 -30.30 -15.39 9.87
C THR A 508 -31.78 -15.44 10.26
N ARG A 509 -32.60 -14.65 9.56
CA ARG A 509 -34.06 -14.69 9.67
C ARG A 509 -34.64 -15.33 8.42
N VAL A 510 -35.82 -15.90 8.51
CA VAL A 510 -36.56 -16.36 7.33
C VAL A 510 -37.99 -15.84 7.41
N GLN A 511 -38.49 -15.31 6.31
CA GLN A 511 -39.92 -15.05 6.16
C GLN A 511 -40.66 -16.37 6.07
N THR A 512 -41.81 -16.45 6.73
CA THR A 512 -42.63 -17.66 6.71
C THR A 512 -43.09 -17.99 5.28
N SER A 513 -43.18 -19.29 4.97
CA SER A 513 -43.63 -19.76 3.64
C SER A 513 -45.10 -19.46 3.39
N ILE A 514 -45.89 -19.44 4.46
CA ILE A 514 -47.31 -19.14 4.48
C ILE A 514 -47.60 -18.08 5.55
N ARG A 515 -48.80 -17.52 5.50
CA ARG A 515 -49.31 -16.71 6.62
C ARG A 515 -49.34 -17.59 7.87
N THR A 516 -48.60 -17.21 8.91
CA THR A 516 -48.52 -17.95 10.17
C THR A 516 -49.17 -17.12 11.28
N PRO A 517 -50.43 -17.41 11.65
CA PRO A 517 -51.10 -16.74 12.75
C PRO A 517 -50.39 -16.99 14.07
N VAL A 518 -50.37 -15.98 14.93
CA VAL A 518 -49.80 -16.06 16.27
C VAL A 518 -50.73 -15.41 17.28
N LEU A 519 -50.94 -16.09 18.41
CA LEU A 519 -51.64 -15.57 19.57
C LEU A 519 -50.61 -15.14 20.61
N ILE A 520 -50.67 -13.86 20.99
CA ILE A 520 -49.83 -13.25 22.03
C ILE A 520 -50.67 -13.15 23.30
N LYS A 521 -50.33 -13.92 24.33
CA LYS A 521 -50.92 -13.81 25.66
C LYS A 521 -50.05 -12.91 26.52
N TYR A 522 -50.63 -11.84 27.05
CA TYR A 522 -49.95 -10.84 27.86
C TYR A 522 -50.81 -10.43 29.05
N ALA A 523 -50.17 -10.08 30.17
CA ALA A 523 -50.86 -9.91 31.46
C ALA A 523 -51.73 -11.15 31.81
N HIS A 524 -52.57 -11.06 32.85
CA HIS A 524 -53.26 -12.26 33.36
C HIS A 524 -54.47 -12.69 32.51
N ARG A 525 -55.07 -11.79 31.71
CA ARG A 525 -56.29 -12.06 30.91
C ARG A 525 -56.32 -11.39 29.53
N SER A 526 -55.22 -10.80 29.07
CA SER A 526 -55.21 -10.09 27.79
C SER A 526 -54.56 -10.93 26.70
N SER A 527 -55.09 -10.84 25.49
CA SER A 527 -54.48 -11.47 24.33
C SER A 527 -54.63 -10.60 23.09
N ALA A 528 -53.74 -10.83 22.13
CA ALA A 528 -53.80 -10.20 20.83
C ALA A 528 -53.44 -11.22 19.76
N GLN A 529 -54.11 -11.12 18.61
CA GLN A 529 -53.84 -11.95 17.45
C GLN A 529 -53.04 -11.17 16.42
N GLY A 530 -52.05 -11.83 15.84
CA GLY A 530 -51.23 -11.29 14.79
C GLY A 530 -50.83 -12.36 13.79
N ASP A 531 -49.93 -11.97 12.89
CA ASP A 531 -49.24 -12.88 11.98
C ASP A 531 -47.73 -12.71 12.13
N ILE A 532 -47.00 -13.81 12.06
CA ILE A 532 -45.55 -13.80 12.03
C ILE A 532 -45.09 -13.25 10.67
N ILE A 533 -44.14 -12.33 10.72
CA ILE A 533 -43.48 -11.72 9.57
C ILE A 533 -42.20 -12.49 9.26
N ASP A 534 -41.32 -12.62 10.25
CA ASP A 534 -40.05 -13.32 10.13
C ASP A 534 -39.67 -14.01 11.45
N ILE A 535 -38.84 -15.05 11.31
CA ILE A 535 -38.39 -15.91 12.40
C ILE A 535 -36.87 -16.06 12.32
N SER A 536 -36.20 -15.94 13.46
CA SER A 536 -34.81 -16.38 13.68
C SER A 536 -34.73 -17.28 14.90
N VAL A 537 -33.56 -17.88 15.14
CA VAL A 537 -33.28 -18.70 16.32
C VAL A 537 -33.51 -17.96 17.64
N ASN A 538 -33.37 -16.63 17.65
CA ASN A 538 -33.42 -15.83 18.88
C ASN A 538 -34.54 -14.78 18.88
N SER A 539 -35.27 -14.59 17.77
CA SER A 539 -36.31 -13.55 17.71
C SER A 539 -37.41 -13.86 16.72
N ILE A 540 -38.62 -13.38 17.01
CA ILE A 540 -39.78 -13.45 16.12
C ILE A 540 -40.34 -12.03 15.94
N ALA A 541 -40.54 -11.62 14.69
CA ALA A 541 -41.23 -10.37 14.36
C ALA A 541 -42.67 -10.67 13.93
N MET A 542 -43.62 -9.88 14.45
CA MET A 542 -45.05 -10.09 14.24
C MET A 542 -45.73 -8.78 13.86
N LYS A 543 -46.78 -8.87 13.03
CA LYS A 543 -47.75 -7.79 12.83
C LYS A 543 -49.00 -8.09 13.64
N VAL A 544 -49.49 -7.11 14.39
CA VAL A 544 -50.66 -7.24 15.26
C VAL A 544 -51.61 -6.10 14.96
N SER A 545 -52.90 -6.40 14.78
CA SER A 545 -53.91 -5.38 14.45
C SER A 545 -54.23 -4.45 15.63
N LYS A 546 -53.86 -4.86 16.86
CA LYS A 546 -54.08 -4.11 18.08
C LYS A 546 -52.95 -3.10 18.30
N SER A 547 -53.35 -1.87 18.58
CA SER A 547 -52.48 -0.80 19.09
C SER A 547 -52.04 -1.09 20.53
N PHE A 548 -50.78 -0.84 20.85
CA PHE A 548 -50.23 -0.97 22.20
C PHE A 548 -49.49 0.31 22.57
N ARG A 549 -49.66 0.77 23.82
CA ARG A 549 -48.74 1.77 24.37
C ARG A 549 -47.41 1.10 24.64
N GLU A 550 -46.31 1.80 24.40
CA GLU A 550 -44.97 1.24 24.58
C GLU A 550 -44.76 0.74 26.01
N GLU A 551 -45.21 1.51 27.01
CA GLU A 551 -45.16 1.16 28.44
C GLU A 551 -45.93 -0.12 28.81
N GLU A 552 -46.98 -0.47 28.06
CA GLU A 552 -47.80 -1.66 28.36
C GLU A 552 -47.08 -2.95 27.99
N MET A 553 -46.19 -2.91 27.00
CA MET A 553 -45.67 -4.12 26.38
C MET A 553 -44.16 -4.19 26.26
N LEU A 554 -43.45 -3.06 26.17
CA LEU A 554 -42.00 -3.08 26.06
C LEU A 554 -41.38 -3.75 27.29
N ASN A 555 -40.37 -4.60 27.07
CA ASN A 555 -39.69 -5.39 28.09
C ASN A 555 -40.54 -6.42 28.86
N GLN A 556 -41.82 -6.59 28.53
CA GLN A 556 -42.68 -7.57 29.17
C GLN A 556 -42.44 -8.98 28.64
N LYS A 557 -42.61 -9.97 29.52
CA LYS A 557 -42.68 -11.39 29.13
C LYS A 557 -44.07 -11.71 28.61
N VAL A 558 -44.13 -12.36 27.46
CA VAL A 558 -45.37 -12.79 26.80
C VAL A 558 -45.30 -14.27 26.44
N ARG A 559 -46.47 -14.92 26.36
CA ARG A 559 -46.58 -16.28 25.81
C ARG A 559 -47.08 -16.21 24.38
N LEU A 560 -46.36 -16.88 23.48
CA LEU A 560 -46.70 -16.97 22.07
C LEU A 560 -47.21 -18.37 21.77
N ASN A 561 -48.32 -18.45 21.02
CA ASN A 561 -48.85 -19.70 20.51
C ASN A 561 -49.03 -19.60 18.98
N PHE A 562 -48.35 -20.46 18.24
CA PHE A 562 -48.39 -20.54 16.77
C PHE A 562 -48.02 -21.94 16.28
N SER A 563 -48.15 -22.21 14.98
CA SER A 563 -47.80 -23.50 14.39
C SER A 563 -46.75 -23.35 13.29
N LEU A 564 -45.81 -24.30 13.23
CA LEU A 564 -44.80 -24.39 12.18
C LEU A 564 -44.96 -25.69 11.39
N PRO A 565 -44.79 -25.67 10.05
CA PRO A 565 -44.71 -26.89 9.24
C PRO A 565 -43.60 -27.81 9.72
N ASN A 566 -43.91 -29.09 9.91
CA ASN A 566 -42.96 -30.12 10.29
C ASN A 566 -43.48 -31.49 9.82
N GLU A 567 -42.70 -32.21 9.01
CA GLU A 567 -43.07 -33.51 8.45
C GLU A 567 -43.26 -34.60 9.53
N GLU A 568 -42.63 -34.44 10.70
CA GLU A 568 -42.75 -35.37 11.83
C GLU A 568 -43.96 -35.07 12.74
N GLY A 569 -44.65 -33.94 12.53
CA GLY A 569 -45.80 -33.52 13.34
C GLY A 569 -47.14 -34.07 12.84
N ASP A 570 -48.11 -34.20 13.75
CA ASP A 570 -49.47 -34.58 13.40
C ASP A 570 -50.06 -33.59 12.38
N ASN A 571 -50.60 -34.09 11.28
CA ASN A 571 -51.09 -33.29 10.14
C ASN A 571 -50.04 -32.37 9.49
N GLY A 572 -48.75 -32.65 9.67
CA GLY A 572 -47.64 -31.93 9.01
C GLY A 572 -47.26 -30.61 9.69
N TYR A 573 -47.63 -30.41 10.95
CA TYR A 573 -47.25 -29.23 11.72
C TYR A 573 -46.95 -29.56 13.20
N VAL A 574 -46.18 -28.67 13.84
CA VAL A 574 -45.94 -28.66 15.28
C VAL A 574 -46.48 -27.37 15.88
N ILE A 575 -47.06 -27.46 17.08
CA ILE A 575 -47.53 -26.31 17.85
C ILE A 575 -46.37 -25.80 18.72
N MET A 576 -46.13 -24.51 18.65
CA MET A 576 -45.13 -23.79 19.41
C MET A 576 -45.84 -23.00 20.52
N GLU A 577 -45.67 -23.38 21.78
CA GLU A 577 -46.11 -22.60 22.94
C GLU A 577 -44.88 -22.16 23.75
N ILE A 578 -44.46 -20.91 23.54
CA ILE A 578 -43.15 -20.43 24.00
C ILE A 578 -43.26 -19.11 24.77
N GLU A 579 -42.39 -18.92 25.75
CA GLU A 579 -42.22 -17.64 26.44
C GLU A 579 -41.18 -16.78 25.72
N ALA A 580 -41.46 -15.49 25.58
CA ALA A 580 -40.58 -14.54 24.91
C ALA A 580 -40.66 -13.16 25.57
N LYS A 581 -39.61 -12.36 25.41
CA LYS A 581 -39.56 -10.98 25.93
C LYS A 581 -39.77 -9.99 24.80
N VAL A 582 -40.72 -9.08 24.92
CA VAL A 582 -40.92 -8.00 23.95
C VAL A 582 -39.74 -7.02 24.06
N THR A 583 -39.09 -6.74 22.94
CA THR A 583 -37.90 -5.86 22.90
C THR A 583 -38.07 -4.67 21.96
N TYR A 584 -39.06 -4.70 21.07
CA TYR A 584 -39.33 -3.61 20.15
C TYR A 584 -40.80 -3.54 19.78
N ILE A 585 -41.34 -2.33 19.75
CA ILE A 585 -42.69 -2.03 19.33
C ILE A 585 -42.62 -0.85 18.37
N LEU A 586 -43.26 -0.97 17.22
CA LEU A 586 -43.42 0.12 16.27
C LEU A 586 -44.87 0.20 15.82
N GLN A 587 -45.50 1.32 16.12
CA GLN A 587 -46.85 1.61 15.69
C GLN A 587 -46.83 2.17 14.26
N LYS A 588 -47.59 1.54 13.36
CA LYS A 588 -47.90 2.06 12.02
C LYS A 588 -49.41 2.26 11.90
N ASP A 589 -49.83 3.02 10.89
CA ASP A 589 -51.23 3.39 10.69
C ASP A 589 -52.16 2.17 10.59
N GLU A 590 -51.70 1.06 10.00
CA GLU A 590 -52.52 -0.14 9.77
C GLU A 590 -52.26 -1.31 10.74
N PHE A 591 -51.10 -1.33 11.42
CA PHE A 591 -50.74 -2.42 12.34
C PHE A 591 -49.63 -2.01 13.30
N THR A 592 -49.51 -2.72 14.42
CA THR A 592 -48.38 -2.62 15.33
C THR A 592 -47.40 -3.76 15.05
N LYS A 593 -46.15 -3.41 14.76
CA LYS A 593 -45.04 -4.37 14.66
C LYS A 593 -44.51 -4.64 16.07
N ILE A 594 -44.43 -5.91 16.44
CA ILE A 594 -43.85 -6.36 17.71
C ILE A 594 -42.69 -7.30 17.42
N VAL A 595 -41.55 -7.09 18.07
CA VAL A 595 -40.43 -8.04 18.04
C VAL A 595 -40.21 -8.59 19.44
N VAL A 596 -40.15 -9.91 19.51
CA VAL A 596 -39.88 -10.65 20.74
C VAL A 596 -38.54 -11.36 20.65
N MET A 597 -37.79 -11.36 21.74
CA MET A 597 -36.59 -12.16 21.93
C MET A 597 -36.95 -13.48 22.61
N LEU A 598 -36.38 -14.57 22.08
CA LEU A 598 -36.56 -15.92 22.58
C LEU A 598 -35.43 -16.19 23.59
N ASP A 599 -35.76 -16.19 24.88
CA ASP A 599 -34.82 -16.59 25.93
C ASP A 599 -34.74 -18.12 25.95
N LYS A 600 -33.55 -18.70 25.74
CA LYS A 600 -33.24 -20.16 25.77
C LYS A 600 -34.47 -21.07 25.60
N LEU A 601 -34.91 -21.26 24.35
CA LEU A 601 -36.02 -22.16 24.02
C LEU A 601 -35.80 -23.57 24.60
N PRO A 602 -36.75 -24.12 25.35
CA PRO A 602 -36.64 -25.48 25.85
C PRO A 602 -36.89 -26.49 24.72
N LYS A 603 -36.26 -27.67 24.84
CA LYS A 603 -36.57 -28.81 23.98
C LYS A 603 -38.04 -29.24 24.15
N PRO A 604 -38.74 -29.64 23.07
CA PRO A 604 -38.24 -29.83 21.69
C PRO A 604 -38.37 -28.60 20.77
N TYR A 605 -38.79 -27.44 21.30
CA TYR A 605 -39.13 -26.28 20.48
C TYR A 605 -37.90 -25.66 19.77
N ASP A 606 -36.72 -25.76 20.35
CA ASP A 606 -35.46 -25.35 19.73
C ASP A 606 -35.17 -26.14 18.44
N ASP A 607 -35.30 -27.46 18.47
CA ASP A 607 -35.08 -28.34 17.30
C ASP A 607 -36.12 -28.07 16.21
N TYR A 608 -37.39 -27.92 16.58
CA TYR A 608 -38.45 -27.59 15.63
C TYR A 608 -38.19 -26.26 14.91
N LEU A 609 -37.77 -25.23 15.66
CA LEU A 609 -37.45 -23.93 15.10
C LEU A 609 -36.25 -24.01 14.14
N LEU A 610 -35.17 -24.68 14.55
CA LEU A 610 -33.95 -24.84 13.76
C LEU A 610 -34.21 -25.61 12.45
N ARG A 611 -34.93 -26.72 12.51
CA ARG A 611 -35.31 -27.51 11.33
C ARG A 611 -36.18 -26.71 10.37
N TYR A 612 -37.20 -26.03 10.88
CA TYR A 612 -38.06 -25.18 10.06
C TYR A 612 -37.22 -24.09 9.35
N MET A 613 -36.33 -23.41 10.08
CA MET A 613 -35.45 -22.40 9.50
C MET A 613 -34.56 -22.98 8.40
N TYR A 614 -33.91 -24.11 8.66
CA TYR A 614 -33.04 -24.76 7.68
C TYR A 614 -33.77 -25.18 6.40
N ASN A 615 -34.95 -25.79 6.54
CA ASN A 615 -35.77 -26.18 5.40
C ASN A 615 -36.24 -24.96 4.60
N ARG A 616 -36.67 -23.90 5.31
CA ARG A 616 -37.09 -22.67 4.66
C ARG A 616 -35.95 -21.98 3.91
N GLN A 617 -34.73 -21.99 4.45
CA GLN A 617 -33.56 -21.47 3.75
C GLN A 617 -33.29 -22.24 2.45
N LYS A 618 -33.38 -23.58 2.48
CA LYS A 618 -33.24 -24.41 1.27
C LYS A 618 -34.29 -24.09 0.22
N GLU A 619 -35.55 -23.97 0.63
CA GLU A 619 -36.66 -23.59 -0.26
C GLU A 619 -36.41 -22.24 -0.93
N LEU A 620 -35.98 -21.23 -0.16
CA LEU A 620 -35.68 -19.90 -0.68
C LEU A 620 -34.51 -19.93 -1.68
N ILE A 621 -33.45 -20.69 -1.42
CA ILE A 621 -32.34 -20.88 -2.36
C ILE A 621 -32.84 -21.54 -3.65
N PHE A 622 -33.70 -22.56 -3.54
CA PHE A 622 -34.26 -23.24 -4.70
C PHE A 622 -35.19 -22.32 -5.51
N GLU A 623 -35.99 -21.49 -4.83
CA GLU A 623 -36.84 -20.47 -5.46
C GLU A 623 -36.00 -19.51 -6.32
N ILE A 624 -34.90 -18.98 -5.77
CA ILE A 624 -33.98 -18.11 -6.52
C ILE A 624 -33.32 -18.86 -7.70
N LYS A 625 -32.86 -20.10 -7.48
CA LYS A 625 -32.26 -20.92 -8.55
C LYS A 625 -33.25 -21.19 -9.69
N LYS A 626 -34.52 -21.43 -9.38
CA LYS A 626 -35.57 -21.64 -10.40
C LYS A 626 -35.85 -20.35 -11.16
N ALA A 627 -35.90 -19.21 -10.47
CA ALA A 627 -36.13 -17.91 -11.11
C ALA A 627 -34.97 -17.47 -12.01
N THR A 628 -33.73 -17.79 -11.62
CA THR A 628 -32.53 -17.47 -12.41
C THR A 628 -32.36 -18.37 -13.64
N LYS A 629 -32.89 -19.60 -13.64
CA LYS A 629 -32.87 -20.51 -14.81
C LYS A 629 -33.57 -19.93 -16.04
N ALA A 630 -34.53 -19.03 -15.89
CA ALA A 630 -35.21 -18.40 -17.02
C ALA A 630 -34.29 -17.46 -17.83
N TYR A 631 -33.12 -17.12 -17.30
CA TYR A 631 -32.16 -16.20 -17.92
C TYR A 631 -30.93 -16.90 -18.51
N ASN A 632 -30.75 -18.19 -18.24
CA ASN A 632 -29.61 -18.99 -18.72
C ASN A 632 -29.84 -19.51 -20.13
#